data_AF-A0A8N5F1X8-F1
#
_entry.id   AF-A0A8N5F1X8-F1
#
_cell.length_a   1.000
_cell.length_b   1.000
_cell.length_c   1.000
_cell.angle_alpha   90.00
_cell.angle_beta   90.00
_cell.angle_gamma   90.00
#
_symmetry.space_group_name_H-M   'P 1'
#
loop_
_entity.id
_entity.type
_entity.pdbx_description
1 polymer ?
#
loop_
_entity_poly.entity_id
_entity_poly.type
_entity_poly.pdbx_seq_one_letter_code
_entity_poly.pdbx_strand_id
1 'polypeptide(L)'
;LLLAALLVSHMLLTKEGVTSMPICPNGSVNCQLSLEELFDRAVKLSHYIHYLSSEMFNEFDERYAQGRGFIAKAVNSCHTASLTTPEDKEQAQQIH
;
A
#
# COMPACT_ATOMS: atom_id res chain seq x y z
N LEU A 1 18.96 33.40 -30.41
CA LEU A 1 19.45 32.01 -30.24
C LEU A 1 19.39 31.55 -28.78
N LEU A 2 20.03 32.23 -27.83
CA LEU A 2 19.99 31.88 -26.40
C LEU A 2 18.58 31.87 -25.79
N LEU A 3 17.76 32.90 -26.06
CA LEU A 3 16.35 32.95 -25.60
C LEU A 3 15.50 31.81 -26.15
N ALA A 4 15.71 31.45 -27.42
CA ALA A 4 15.01 30.32 -28.04
C ALA A 4 15.45 28.98 -27.41
N ALA A 5 16.75 28.83 -27.13
CA ALA A 5 17.27 27.64 -26.46
C ALA A 5 16.75 27.52 -25.01
N LEU A 6 16.65 28.63 -24.28
CA LEU A 6 16.07 28.68 -22.93
C LEU A 6 14.58 28.32 -22.92
N LEU A 7 13.80 28.83 -23.88
CA LEU A 7 12.39 28.48 -24.03
C LEU A 7 12.21 26.99 -24.37
N VAL A 8 13.02 26.46 -25.30
CA VAL A 8 12.98 25.03 -25.65
C VAL A 8 13.37 24.16 -24.45
N SER A 9 14.39 24.56 -23.69
CA SER A 9 14.79 23.86 -22.46
C SER A 9 13.71 23.90 -21.38
N HIS A 10 13.05 25.03 -21.17
CA HIS A 10 11.93 25.14 -20.22
C HIS A 10 10.77 24.23 -20.64
N MET A 11 10.40 24.22 -21.93
CA MET A 11 9.33 23.37 -22.45
C MET A 11 9.64 21.87 -22.38
N LEU A 12 10.92 21.49 -22.48
CA LEU A 12 11.39 20.11 -22.30
C LEU A 12 11.40 19.70 -20.82
N LEU A 13 11.87 20.59 -19.93
CA LEU A 13 11.90 20.35 -18.49
C LEU A 13 10.49 20.31 -17.86
N THR A 14 9.52 21.05 -18.40
CA THR A 14 8.13 21.04 -17.91
C THR A 14 7.27 19.91 -18.45
N LYS A 15 7.81 19.05 -19.35
CA LYS A 15 6.99 18.06 -20.09
C LYS A 15 6.90 16.67 -19.49
N GLU A 16 7.57 16.41 -18.38
CA GLU A 16 7.38 15.17 -17.62
C GLU A 16 6.81 15.50 -16.25
N GLY A 17 5.63 16.13 -16.25
CA GLY A 17 4.73 15.90 -15.13
C GLY A 17 4.49 14.39 -15.08
N VAL A 18 4.94 13.71 -14.02
CA VAL A 18 4.54 12.33 -13.74
C VAL A 18 3.05 12.37 -13.40
N THR A 19 2.22 12.49 -14.44
CA THR A 19 0.79 12.36 -14.30
C THR A 19 0.56 10.87 -14.18
N SER A 20 0.20 10.40 -12.98
CA SER A 20 -0.39 9.08 -12.85
C SER A 20 -1.59 9.04 -13.78
N MET A 21 -1.48 8.35 -14.92
CA MET A 21 -2.65 8.13 -15.75
C MET A 21 -3.57 7.25 -14.91
N PRO A 22 -4.75 7.72 -14.51
CA PRO A 22 -5.64 6.87 -13.77
C PRO A 22 -5.94 5.64 -14.63
N ILE A 23 -5.87 4.45 -14.04
CA ILE A 23 -6.25 3.21 -14.71
C ILE A 23 -7.77 3.28 -14.85
N CYS A 24 -8.24 3.92 -15.90
CA CYS A 24 -9.66 4.09 -16.19
C CYS A 24 -10.20 2.77 -16.74
N PRO A 25 -11.37 2.30 -16.29
CA PRO A 25 -12.11 1.31 -17.04
C PRO A 25 -12.35 1.87 -18.46
N ASN A 26 -12.07 1.06 -19.48
CA ASN A 26 -12.19 1.46 -20.88
C ASN A 26 -13.57 2.09 -21.15
N GLY A 27 -13.57 3.36 -21.60
CA GLY A 27 -14.79 4.07 -22.00
C GLY A 27 -15.40 5.01 -20.96
N SER A 28 -14.81 5.17 -19.77
CA SER A 28 -15.31 6.14 -18.78
C SER A 28 -14.89 7.57 -19.13
N VAL A 29 -15.86 8.43 -19.46
CA VAL A 29 -15.65 9.84 -19.84
C VAL A 29 -15.03 10.67 -18.71
N ASN A 30 -15.21 10.26 -17.45
CA ASN A 30 -14.74 10.98 -16.26
C ASN A 30 -13.64 10.24 -15.48
N CYS A 31 -13.21 9.06 -15.93
CA CYS A 31 -12.24 8.20 -15.23
C CYS A 31 -12.49 8.06 -13.72
N GLN A 32 -13.74 7.86 -13.35
CA GLN A 32 -14.16 7.70 -11.96
C GLN A 32 -14.45 6.23 -11.69
N LEU A 33 -13.75 5.66 -10.71
CA LEU A 33 -14.07 4.34 -10.18
C LEU A 33 -15.27 4.46 -9.25
N SER A 34 -16.16 3.46 -9.30
CA SER A 34 -17.20 3.29 -8.31
C SER A 34 -16.59 2.96 -6.94
N LEU A 35 -17.33 3.24 -5.87
CA LEU A 35 -16.91 2.88 -4.51
C LEU A 35 -16.68 1.38 -4.36
N GLU A 36 -17.49 0.57 -5.04
CA GLU A 36 -17.36 -0.88 -5.08
C GLU A 36 -16.02 -1.32 -5.69
N GLU A 37 -15.65 -0.77 -6.85
CA GLU A 37 -14.36 -1.07 -7.49
C GLU A 37 -13.17 -0.64 -6.63
N LEU A 38 -13.29 0.48 -5.91
CA LEU A 38 -12.26 0.94 -4.98
C LEU A 38 -12.09 -0.04 -3.82
N PHE A 39 -13.19 -0.48 -3.19
CA PHE A 39 -13.14 -1.46 -2.11
C PHE A 39 -12.65 -2.82 -2.57
N ASP A 40 -13.10 -3.31 -3.73
CA ASP A 40 -12.63 -4.57 -4.31
C ASP A 40 -11.10 -4.54 -4.51
N ARG A 41 -10.57 -3.43 -5.07
CA ARG A 41 -9.13 -3.25 -5.22
C ARG A 41 -8.40 -3.18 -3.88
N ALA A 42 -8.92 -2.42 -2.92
CA ALA A 42 -8.31 -2.27 -1.61
C ALA A 42 -8.23 -3.61 -0.86
N VAL A 43 -9.31 -4.40 -0.89
CA VAL A 43 -9.38 -5.73 -0.27
C VAL A 43 -8.44 -6.72 -0.95
N LYS A 44 -8.39 -6.74 -2.28
CA LYS A 44 -7.45 -7.60 -3.03
C LYS A 44 -6.00 -7.30 -2.68
N LEU A 45 -5.65 -6.01 -2.63
CA LEU A 45 -4.30 -5.58 -2.29
C LEU A 45 -3.95 -5.90 -0.82
N SER A 46 -4.83 -5.61 0.13
CA SER A 46 -4.57 -5.90 1.54
C SER A 46 -4.42 -7.40 1.80
N HIS A 47 -5.27 -8.23 1.17
CA HIS A 47 -5.15 -9.68 1.23
C HIS A 47 -3.81 -10.16 0.66
N TYR A 48 -3.39 -9.64 -0.50
CA TYR A 48 -2.13 -10.03 -1.13
C TYR A 48 -0.91 -9.61 -0.29
N ILE A 49 -0.93 -8.40 0.27
CA ILE A 49 0.13 -7.92 1.17
C ILE A 49 0.22 -8.80 2.41
N HIS A 50 -0.92 -9.17 3.01
CA HIS A 50 -0.94 -10.06 4.16
C HIS A 50 -0.38 -11.45 3.80
N TYR A 51 -0.81 -12.03 2.68
CA TYR A 51 -0.29 -13.31 2.20
C TYR A 51 1.25 -13.28 2.05
N LEU A 52 1.80 -12.29 1.34
CA LEU A 52 3.25 -12.16 1.17
C LEU A 52 3.97 -11.95 2.52
N SER A 53 3.38 -11.18 3.43
CA SER A 53 3.96 -10.95 4.76
C SER A 53 4.04 -12.24 5.58
N SER A 54 3.01 -13.08 5.49
CA SER A 54 2.97 -14.38 6.16
C SER A 54 3.98 -15.36 5.55
N GLU A 55 4.09 -15.43 4.22
CA GLU A 55 5.10 -16.28 3.57
C GLU A 55 6.52 -15.85 3.95
N MET A 56 6.81 -14.55 3.90
CA MET A 56 8.11 -14.01 4.31
C MET A 56 8.43 -14.34 5.78
N PHE A 57 7.44 -14.24 6.67
CA PHE A 57 7.61 -14.60 8.08
C PHE A 57 7.93 -16.09 8.23
N ASN A 58 7.17 -16.96 7.56
CA ASN A 58 7.36 -18.41 7.63
C ASN A 58 8.73 -18.82 7.09
N GLU A 59 9.12 -18.32 5.92
CA GLU A 59 10.44 -18.60 5.32
C GLU A 59 11.59 -18.12 6.23
N PHE A 60 11.42 -16.96 6.85
CA PHE A 60 12.40 -16.45 7.82
C PHE A 60 12.48 -17.33 9.06
N ASP A 61 11.32 -17.73 9.62
CA ASP A 61 11.28 -18.53 10.84
C ASP A 61 11.95 -19.88 10.63
N GLU A 62 11.53 -20.62 9.59
CA GLU A 62 12.08 -21.92 9.23
C GLU A 62 13.60 -21.88 9.03
N ARG A 63 14.10 -20.83 8.37
CA ARG A 63 15.51 -20.75 8.00
C ARG A 63 16.41 -20.18 9.10
N TYR A 64 15.91 -19.27 9.93
CA TYR A 64 16.76 -18.45 10.80
C TYR A 64 16.36 -18.41 12.27
N ALA A 65 15.09 -18.65 12.63
CA ALA A 65 14.60 -18.41 13.99
C ALA A 65 14.07 -19.68 14.69
N GLN A 66 13.71 -20.71 13.94
CA GLN A 66 13.15 -21.95 14.47
C GLN A 66 14.08 -22.58 15.51
N GLY A 67 13.53 -22.92 16.68
CA GLY A 67 14.27 -23.50 17.80
C GLY A 67 15.18 -22.53 18.58
N ARG A 68 15.20 -21.23 18.23
CA ARG A 68 16.06 -20.22 18.87
C ARG A 68 15.36 -19.33 19.90
N GLY A 69 14.06 -19.55 20.11
CA GLY A 69 13.27 -18.82 21.11
C GLY A 69 13.06 -17.33 20.79
N PHE A 70 13.18 -16.92 19.53
CA PHE A 70 12.98 -15.51 19.14
C PHE A 70 11.53 -15.04 19.33
N ILE A 71 10.54 -15.94 19.20
CA ILE A 71 9.12 -15.61 19.41
C ILE A 71 8.88 -15.05 20.82
N ALA A 72 9.53 -15.59 21.85
CA ALA A 72 9.36 -15.11 23.23
C ALA A 72 9.82 -13.66 23.41
N LYS A 73 10.73 -13.16 22.56
CA LYS A 73 11.22 -11.77 22.58
C LYS A 73 10.32 -10.80 21.82
N ALA A 74 9.41 -11.31 20.99
CA ALA A 74 8.53 -10.51 20.14
C ALA A 74 7.21 -10.12 20.83
N VAL A 75 6.95 -10.64 22.04
CA VAL A 75 5.72 -10.35 22.77
C VAL A 75 5.63 -8.86 23.08
N ASN A 76 4.53 -8.22 22.65
CA ASN A 76 4.24 -6.79 22.88
C ASN A 76 5.31 -5.82 22.35
N SER A 77 6.11 -6.21 21.36
CA SER A 77 7.20 -5.39 20.82
C SER A 77 6.86 -4.60 19.55
N CYS A 78 5.59 -4.63 19.10
CA CYS A 78 5.17 -3.92 17.90
C CYS A 78 5.06 -2.42 18.16
N HIS A 79 5.60 -1.60 17.25
CA HIS A 79 5.54 -0.13 17.36
C HIS A 79 4.11 0.44 17.30
N THR A 80 3.15 -0.34 16.79
CA THR A 80 1.74 0.01 16.73
C THR A 80 0.93 -0.39 17.96
N ALA A 81 1.54 -1.05 18.95
CA ALA A 81 0.83 -1.57 20.13
C ALA A 81 0.16 -0.47 20.99
N SER A 82 0.56 0.80 20.84
CA SER A 82 -0.08 1.93 21.51
C SER A 82 -1.36 2.41 20.83
N LEU A 83 -1.65 1.96 19.60
CA LEU A 83 -2.87 2.30 18.90
C LEU A 83 -4.02 1.48 19.47
N THR A 84 -5.16 2.13 19.71
CA THR A 84 -6.39 1.43 20.08
C THR A 84 -7.01 0.80 18.84
N THR A 85 -6.73 -0.48 18.61
CA THR A 85 -7.33 -1.29 17.56
C THR A 85 -8.45 -2.17 18.14
N PRO A 86 -9.51 -2.45 17.36
CA PRO A 86 -10.51 -3.43 17.78
C PRO A 86 -9.89 -4.83 17.77
N GLU A 87 -10.03 -5.56 18.87
CA GLU A 87 -9.46 -6.91 19.03
C GLU A 87 -10.48 -8.02 18.71
N ASP A 88 -11.76 -7.65 18.57
CA ASP A 88 -12.86 -8.57 18.28
C ASP A 88 -13.91 -7.94 17.36
N LYS A 89 -14.88 -8.76 16.96
CA LYS A 89 -15.94 -8.38 16.02
C LYS A 89 -16.84 -7.29 16.60
N GLU A 90 -17.21 -7.42 17.87
CA GLU A 90 -18.12 -6.51 18.56
C GLU A 90 -17.52 -5.11 18.67
N GLN A 91 -16.23 -5.00 19.00
CA GLN A 91 -15.48 -3.76 19.00
C GLN A 91 -15.39 -3.16 17.59
N ALA A 92 -15.08 -3.98 16.58
CA ALA A 92 -14.98 -3.51 15.20
C ALA A 92 -16.29 -2.92 14.66
N GLN A 93 -17.44 -3.51 15.03
CA GLN A 93 -18.77 -3.04 14.59
C GLN A 93 -19.23 -1.76 15.31
N GLN A 94 -18.59 -1.38 16.42
CA GLN A 94 -18.93 -0.17 17.17
C GLN A 94 -18.14 1.08 16.72
N ILE A 95 -17.13 0.91 15.85
CA ILE A 95 -16.35 2.02 15.30
C ILE A 95 -17.19 2.78 14.26
N HIS A 96 -17.21 4.12 14.36
CA HIS A 96 -17.98 5.03 13.50
C HIS A 96 -17.10 5.69 12.45
#